data_AF-A0A1L9P2E0-F1
#
_entry.id   AF-A0A1L9P2E0-F1
#
_cell.length_a   1.000
_cell.length_b   1.000
_cell.length_c   1.000
_cell.angle_alpha   90.00
_cell.angle_beta   90.00
_cell.angle_gamma   90.00
#
_symmetry.space_group_name_H-M   'P 1'
#
loop_
_entity.id
_entity.type
_entity.pdbx_description
1 polymer ?
#
loop_
_entity_poly.entity_id
_entity_poly.type
_entity_poly.pdbx_seq_one_letter_code
_entity_poly.pdbx_strand_id
1 'polypeptide(L)'
;MLDLMSQLTNLKRPKLLVNAARFGQKDYRRKIHLKRVLGGAVPNKASAILMQLFDLENHQNTLRKTRDATYSAARHTDVLIALIAEHQHKQSL
;
A
#
# COMPACT_ATOMS: atom_id res chain seq x y z
N MET A 1 -3.54 18.31 10.43
CA MET A 1 -2.65 17.18 10.08
C MET A 1 -3.48 16.22 9.25
N LEU A 2 -3.32 16.21 7.92
CA LEU A 2 -4.10 15.32 7.04
C LEU A 2 -3.60 13.89 7.25
N ASP A 3 -4.35 13.16 8.06
CA ASP A 3 -4.09 11.77 8.39
C ASP A 3 -4.15 10.93 7.10
N LEU A 4 -3.11 10.14 6.81
CA LEU A 4 -3.17 9.16 5.72
C LEU A 4 -4.38 8.25 5.89
N MET A 5 -4.83 8.01 7.13
CA MET A 5 -6.07 7.27 7.35
C MET A 5 -7.29 8.04 6.82
N SER A 6 -7.33 9.37 6.92
CA SER A 6 -8.34 10.19 6.24
C SER A 6 -8.21 10.12 4.73
N GLN A 7 -6.99 10.06 4.18
CA GLN A 7 -6.77 9.89 2.74
C GLN A 7 -7.15 8.47 2.26
N LEU A 8 -6.86 7.43 3.05
CA LEU A 8 -7.23 6.04 2.81
C LEU A 8 -8.71 5.74 3.04
N THR A 9 -9.39 6.50 3.91
CA THR A 9 -10.85 6.45 4.03
C THR A 9 -11.54 7.28 2.96
N ASN A 10 -10.92 8.37 2.47
CA ASN A 10 -11.37 9.09 1.27
C ASN A 10 -11.16 8.29 -0.02
N LEU A 11 -10.10 7.49 -0.07
CA LEU A 11 -10.00 6.39 -1.01
C LEU A 11 -11.14 5.44 -0.63
N LYS A 12 -12.25 5.45 -1.40
CA LYS A 12 -13.43 4.60 -1.16
C LYS A 12 -13.08 3.10 -1.28
N ARG A 13 -12.31 2.56 -0.34
CA ARG A 13 -11.81 1.18 -0.30
C ARG A 13 -12.71 0.34 0.61
N PRO A 14 -12.92 -0.95 0.28
CA PRO A 14 -13.59 -1.87 1.18
C PRO A 14 -12.89 -1.88 2.55
N LYS A 15 -13.66 -1.67 3.63
CA LYS A 15 -13.15 -1.63 5.01
C LYS A 15 -12.32 -2.88 5.36
N LEU A 16 -12.69 -4.03 4.80
CA LEU A 16 -11.97 -5.30 4.99
C LEU A 16 -10.51 -5.24 4.52
N LEU A 17 -10.22 -4.63 3.36
CA LEU A 17 -8.84 -4.54 2.85
C LEU A 17 -7.98 -3.64 3.74
N VAL A 18 -8.54 -2.50 4.16
CA VAL A 18 -7.85 -1.58 5.06
C VAL A 18 -7.58 -2.23 6.42
N ASN A 19 -8.56 -2.96 6.96
CA ASN A 19 -8.40 -3.68 8.22
C ASN A 19 -7.34 -4.79 8.12
N ALA A 20 -7.35 -5.59 7.06
CA ALA A 20 -6.34 -6.61 6.83
C ALA A 20 -4.93 -5.98 6.77
N ALA A 21 -4.79 -4.85 6.06
CA ALA A 21 -3.53 -4.14 5.97
C ALA A 21 -3.05 -3.59 7.31
N ARG A 22 -3.96 -3.07 8.15
CA ARG A 22 -3.64 -2.60 9.50
C ARG A 22 -3.08 -3.69 10.41
N PHE A 23 -3.59 -4.93 10.30
CA PHE A 23 -3.01 -6.04 11.04
C PHE A 23 -1.65 -6.43 10.48
N GLY A 24 -1.54 -6.55 9.14
CA GLY A 24 -0.31 -6.95 8.46
C GLY A 24 0.85 -5.94 8.57
N GLN A 25 0.58 -4.65 8.83
CA GLN A 25 1.64 -3.64 9.01
C GLN A 25 2.58 -3.98 10.17
N LYS A 26 2.08 -4.69 11.20
CA LYS A 26 2.87 -5.06 12.38
C LYS A 26 4.01 -6.02 12.04
N ASP A 27 3.80 -6.85 11.03
CA ASP A 27 4.78 -7.84 10.55
C ASP A 27 5.57 -7.35 9.33
N TYR A 28 5.41 -6.08 8.95
CA TYR A 28 6.03 -5.52 7.76
C TYR A 28 7.55 -5.38 7.93
N ARG A 29 8.31 -6.07 7.05
CA ARG A 29 9.77 -6.00 6.99
C ARG A 29 10.21 -5.26 5.73
N ARG A 30 10.53 -3.97 5.87
CA ARG A 30 10.93 -3.07 4.76
C ARG A 30 11.92 -3.71 3.77
N LYS A 31 13.02 -4.30 4.25
CA LYS A 31 14.07 -4.89 3.40
C LYS A 31 13.55 -6.00 2.46
N ILE A 32 12.57 -6.79 2.89
CA ILE A 32 12.08 -7.97 2.16
C ILE A 32 10.80 -7.61 1.41
N HIS A 33 9.83 -7.03 2.12
CA HIS A 33 8.50 -6.82 1.60
C HIS A 33 8.47 -5.67 0.59
N LEU A 34 9.21 -4.57 0.81
CA LEU A 34 9.18 -3.43 -0.10
C LEU A 34 9.67 -3.80 -1.50
N LYS A 35 10.80 -4.51 -1.58
CA LYS A 35 11.37 -4.99 -2.84
C LYS A 35 10.37 -5.87 -3.61
N ARG A 36 9.70 -6.80 -2.91
CA ARG A 36 8.68 -7.70 -3.47
C ARG A 36 7.43 -6.93 -3.92
N VAL A 37 7.01 -5.92 -3.16
CA VAL A 37 5.84 -5.09 -3.51
C VAL A 37 6.13 -4.20 -4.71
N LEU A 38 7.31 -3.59 -4.80
CA LEU A 38 7.67 -2.75 -5.95
C LEU A 38 8.06 -3.56 -7.19
N GLY A 39 8.28 -4.88 -7.06
CA GLY A 39 8.61 -5.75 -8.18
C GLY A 39 10.06 -5.60 -8.67
N GLY A 40 10.97 -5.09 -7.82
CA GLY A 40 12.36 -4.90 -8.22
C GLY A 40 13.09 -3.82 -7.41
N ALA A 41 13.64 -2.84 -8.11
CA ALA A 41 14.46 -1.79 -7.50
C ALA A 41 13.63 -0.91 -6.54
N VAL A 42 14.17 -0.68 -5.35
CA VAL A 42 13.57 0.21 -4.35
C VAL A 42 14.21 1.59 -4.50
N PRO A 43 13.43 2.66 -4.74
CA PRO A 43 13.95 4.02 -4.77
C PRO A 43 14.59 4.42 -3.43
N ASN A 44 15.64 5.24 -3.45
CA ASN A 44 16.28 5.73 -2.22
C ASN A 44 15.43 6.76 -1.47
N LYS A 45 14.62 7.56 -2.20
CA LYS A 45 13.82 8.64 -1.62
C LYS A 45 12.47 8.12 -1.12
N ALA A 46 12.13 8.40 0.14
CA ALA A 46 10.85 8.01 0.75
C ALA A 46 9.63 8.53 -0.02
N SER A 47 9.71 9.74 -0.58
CA SER A 47 8.64 10.29 -1.43
C SER A 47 8.41 9.48 -2.70
N ALA A 48 9.48 9.04 -3.36
CA ALA A 48 9.40 8.22 -4.57
C ALA A 48 8.85 6.82 -4.28
N ILE A 49 9.22 6.24 -3.13
CA ILE A 49 8.63 4.97 -2.66
C ILE A 49 7.13 5.11 -2.48
N LEU A 50 6.68 6.14 -1.75
CA LEU A 50 5.25 6.36 -1.50
C LEU A 50 4.47 6.61 -2.79
N MET A 51 5.02 7.39 -3.74
CA MET A 51 4.39 7.61 -5.05
C MET A 51 4.17 6.29 -5.80
N GLN A 52 5.19 5.44 -5.90
CA GLN A 52 5.04 4.13 -6.56
C GLN A 52 4.02 3.23 -5.85
N LEU A 53 3.98 3.25 -4.52
CA LEU A 53 3.00 2.48 -3.76
C LEU A 53 1.56 2.98 -4.02
N PHE A 54 1.35 4.31 -4.16
CA PHE A 54 0.06 4.87 -4.56
C PHE A 54 -0.34 4.46 -5.98
N ASP A 55 0.59 4.44 -6.92
CA ASP A 55 0.32 4.01 -8.30
C ASP A 55 -0.10 2.54 -8.35
N LEU A 56 0.63 1.67 -7.63
CA LEU A 56 0.29 0.26 -7.50
C LEU A 56 -1.07 0.05 -6.84
N GLU A 57 -1.38 0.82 -5.80
CA GLU A 57 -2.65 0.76 -5.08
C GLU A 57 -3.81 1.15 -6.00
N ASN A 58 -3.67 2.25 -6.74
CA ASN A 58 -4.66 2.70 -7.72
C ASN A 58 -4.86 1.66 -8.83
N HIS A 59 -3.79 1.07 -9.34
CA HIS A 59 -3.86 0.00 -10.31
C HIS A 59 -4.64 -1.21 -9.77
N GLN A 60 -4.32 -1.69 -8.58
CA GLN A 60 -5.05 -2.80 -7.92
C GLN A 60 -6.52 -2.46 -7.67
N ASN A 61 -6.82 -1.22 -7.31
CA ASN A 61 -8.21 -0.78 -7.15
C ASN A 61 -8.96 -0.72 -8.49
N THR A 62 -8.30 -0.35 -9.58
CA THR A 62 -8.89 -0.39 -10.93
C THR A 62 -9.25 -1.83 -11.30
N LEU A 63 -8.30 -2.77 -11.20
CA LEU A 63 -8.54 -4.20 -11.45
C LEU A 63 -9.71 -4.74 -10.62
N ARG A 64 -9.78 -4.37 -9.33
CA ARG A 64 -10.90 -4.75 -8.45
C ARG A 64 -12.24 -4.22 -8.95
N LYS A 65 -12.29 -2.97 -9.40
CA LYS A 65 -13.53 -2.32 -9.86
C LYS A 65 -14.01 -2.89 -11.20
N THR A 66 -13.10 -3.24 -12.09
CA THR A 66 -13.42 -3.84 -13.39
C THR A 66 -13.67 -5.34 -13.31
N ARG A 67 -13.51 -5.95 -12.12
CA ARG A 67 -13.56 -7.42 -11.92
C ARG A 67 -12.58 -8.15 -12.85
N ASP A 68 -11.42 -7.56 -13.06
CA ASP A 68 -10.38 -8.11 -13.92
C ASP A 68 -9.92 -9.47 -13.40
N ALA A 69 -9.69 -10.43 -14.30
CA ALA A 69 -9.26 -11.78 -13.95
C ALA A 69 -7.86 -11.83 -13.31
N THR A 70 -7.04 -10.80 -13.53
CA THR A 70 -5.71 -10.66 -12.92
C THR A 70 -5.74 -10.03 -11.54
N TYR A 71 -6.92 -9.59 -11.06
CA TYR A 71 -7.03 -8.98 -9.73
C TYR A 71 -6.69 -9.98 -8.62
N SER A 72 -5.78 -9.59 -7.74
CA SER A 72 -5.44 -10.35 -6.54
C SER A 72 -5.69 -9.51 -5.30
N ALA A 73 -6.66 -9.93 -4.49
CA ALA A 73 -6.92 -9.32 -3.18
C ALA A 73 -5.68 -9.38 -2.28
N ALA A 74 -4.95 -10.51 -2.29
CA ALA A 74 -3.72 -10.66 -1.52
C ALA A 74 -2.65 -9.64 -1.94
N ARG A 75 -2.47 -9.42 -3.25
CA ARG A 75 -1.55 -8.41 -3.78
C ARG A 75 -1.98 -6.99 -3.41
N HIS A 76 -3.27 -6.69 -3.48
CA HIS A 76 -3.80 -5.40 -3.07
C HIS A 76 -3.54 -5.15 -1.57
N THR A 77 -3.79 -6.15 -0.74
CA THR A 77 -3.48 -6.09 0.70
C THR A 77 -1.99 -5.89 0.95
N ASP A 78 -1.09 -6.59 0.25
CA ASP A 78 0.36 -6.40 0.35
C ASP A 78 0.77 -4.94 0.04
N VAL A 79 0.20 -4.34 -1.01
CA VAL A 79 0.45 -2.95 -1.38
C VAL A 79 -0.03 -1.99 -0.29
N LEU A 80 -1.24 -2.20 0.25
CA LEU A 80 -1.78 -1.38 1.34
C LEU A 80 -0.96 -1.50 2.62
N ILE A 81 -0.49 -2.70 2.97
CA ILE A 81 0.41 -2.93 4.10
C ILE A 81 1.67 -2.07 3.94
N ALA A 82 2.32 -2.16 2.77
CA ALA A 82 3.53 -1.41 2.49
C ALA A 82 3.28 0.11 2.50
N LEU A 83 2.18 0.57 1.92
CA LEU A 83 1.80 1.99 1.89
C LEU A 83 1.65 2.56 3.31
N ILE A 84 0.91 1.87 4.18
CA ILE A 84 0.67 2.34 5.54
C ILE A 84 1.98 2.33 6.35
N ALA A 85 2.76 1.24 6.25
CA ALA A 85 4.01 1.10 6.99
C ALA A 85 5.07 2.13 6.56
N GLU A 86 5.27 2.34 5.25
CA GLU A 86 6.24 3.32 4.75
C GLU A 86 5.82 4.77 5.05
N HIS A 87 4.51 5.04 5.11
CA HIS A 87 4.03 6.35 5.50
C HIS A 87 4.32 6.64 6.97
N GLN A 88 4.08 5.68 7.86
CA GLN A 88 4.46 5.80 9.28
C GLN A 88 5.97 5.97 9.43
N HIS A 89 6.76 5.20 8.68
CA HIS A 89 8.22 5.30 8.68
C HIS A 89 8.72 6.70 8.25
N LYS A 90 8.07 7.35 7.28
CA LYS A 90 8.41 8.72 6.87
C LYS A 90 8.09 9.75 7.96
N GLN A 91 7.03 9.57 8.75
CA GLN A 91 6.66 10.53 9.81
C GLN A 91 7.59 10.48 11.03
N SER A 92 8.26 9.35 11.26
CA SER A 92 9.22 9.18 12.36
C SER A 92 10.62 9.77 12.08
N LEU A 93 10.83 10.34 10.89
CA LEU A 93 12.06 10.98 10.43
C LEU A 93 11.85 12.49 10.30
#